data_AF-A0A8T4LEE3-F1
#
_entry.id   AF-A0A8T4LEE3-F1
#
_cell.length_a   1.000
_cell.length_b   1.000
_cell.length_c   1.000
_cell.angle_alpha   90.00
_cell.angle_beta   90.00
_cell.angle_gamma   90.00
#
_symmetry.space_group_name_H-M   'P 1'
#
loop_
_entity.id
_entity.type
_entity.pdbx_description
1 polymer ?
#
loop_
_entity_poly.entity_id
_entity_poly.type
_entity_poly.pdbx_seq_one_letter_code
_entity_poly.pdbx_strand_id
1 'polypeptide(L)'
;MPFYAFFAHQGESVLHSVSLKVESIEKASRLELLVRLVYWIPLLIVTWVLQVLAGISWIVTFFSVLVLGKRFSLFSRLMTLAMVYNLRFYAYYSLLTDERPPIIPEGI
;
A
#
# COMPACT_ATOMS: atom_id res chain seq x y z
N MET A 1 -27.04 -30.08 14.40
CA MET A 1 -25.74 -30.60 13.90
C MET A 1 -24.68 -29.55 14.20
N PRO A 2 -23.61 -29.84 14.97
CA PRO A 2 -22.69 -28.80 15.44
C PRO A 2 -21.51 -28.59 14.48
N PHE A 3 -21.24 -27.32 14.17
CA PHE A 3 -20.23 -26.79 13.23
C PHE A 3 -18.76 -27.12 13.60
N TYR A 4 -18.51 -27.60 14.82
CA TYR A 4 -17.16 -27.80 15.37
C TYR A 4 -16.42 -29.04 14.82
N ALA A 5 -17.10 -29.95 14.13
CA ALA A 5 -16.48 -31.14 13.53
C ALA A 5 -15.52 -30.82 12.36
N PHE A 6 -15.64 -29.64 11.75
CA PHE A 6 -14.79 -29.21 10.63
C PHE A 6 -13.34 -28.89 11.04
N PHE A 7 -13.13 -28.41 12.26
CA PHE A 7 -11.79 -28.02 12.75
C PHE A 7 -11.02 -29.16 13.41
N ALA A 8 -11.67 -30.30 13.69
CA ALA A 8 -11.06 -31.42 14.42
C ALA A 8 -10.04 -32.23 13.60
N HIS A 9 -9.92 -32.00 12.28
CA HIS A 9 -8.99 -32.73 11.40
C HIS A 9 -7.69 -31.97 11.07
N GLN A 10 -7.49 -30.77 11.64
CA GLN A 10 -6.29 -29.93 11.45
C GLN A 10 -5.37 -29.97 12.68
N GLY A 11 -5.34 -31.11 13.38
CA GLY A 11 -4.57 -31.36 14.59
C GLY A 11 -3.45 -32.40 14.42
N GLU A 12 -2.95 -32.65 13.21
CA GLU A 12 -1.73 -33.43 13.02
C GLU A 12 -0.58 -32.55 12.55
N SER A 13 0.37 -32.41 13.47
CA SER A 13 1.67 -31.80 13.34
C SER A 13 2.50 -32.47 12.24
N VAL A 14 2.31 -32.06 10.99
CA VAL A 14 3.28 -32.35 9.93
C VAL A 14 4.35 -31.26 9.99
N LEU A 15 5.31 -31.47 10.90
CA LEU A 15 6.58 -30.76 10.96
C LEU A 15 7.40 -31.18 9.73
N HIS A 16 6.91 -30.85 8.53
CA HIS A 16 7.79 -30.78 7.40
C HIS A 16 8.66 -29.56 7.67
N SER A 17 9.93 -29.79 7.97
CA SER A 17 10.99 -28.78 7.92
C SER A 17 11.10 -28.30 6.48
N VAL A 18 10.12 -27.51 6.05
CA VAL A 18 10.23 -26.70 4.85
C VAL A 18 11.40 -25.79 5.19
N SER A 19 12.57 -26.12 4.65
CA SER A 19 13.72 -25.24 4.63
C SER A 19 13.27 -23.99 3.89
N LEU A 20 12.75 -23.03 4.64
CA LEU A 20 12.64 -21.66 4.21
C LEU A 20 14.09 -21.26 3.95
N LYS A 21 14.52 -21.30 2.69
CA LYS A 21 15.59 -20.43 2.22
C LYS A 21 15.05 -19.00 2.39
N VAL A 22 15.08 -18.52 3.62
CA VAL A 22 15.22 -17.09 3.87
C VAL A 22 16.61 -16.81 3.34
N GLU A 23 16.67 -16.41 2.07
CA GLU A 23 17.85 -15.78 1.52
C GLU A 23 18.15 -14.63 2.48
N SER A 24 19.15 -14.86 3.32
CA SER A 24 19.56 -13.98 4.39
C SER A 24 19.73 -12.60 3.77
N ILE A 25 18.82 -11.69 4.11
CA ILE A 25 18.85 -10.27 3.74
C ILE A 25 20.30 -9.83 3.84
N GLU A 26 20.89 -9.59 2.67
CA GLU A 26 22.28 -9.19 2.52
C GLU A 26 22.50 -8.00 3.46
N LYS A 27 23.58 -8.04 4.28
CA LYS A 27 23.86 -7.06 5.33
C LYS A 27 23.48 -5.65 4.87
N ALA A 28 22.37 -5.12 5.38
CA ALA A 28 21.95 -3.75 5.12
C ALA A 28 23.09 -2.82 5.55
N SER A 29 23.83 -2.31 4.58
CA SER A 29 24.90 -1.37 4.84
C SER A 29 24.26 -0.09 5.37
N ARG A 30 24.85 0.55 6.39
CA ARG A 30 24.35 1.83 6.93
C ARG A 30 24.23 2.91 5.84
N LEU A 31 24.99 2.76 4.75
CA LEU A 31 24.92 3.61 3.57
C LEU A 31 23.61 3.44 2.80
N GLU A 32 23.05 2.24 2.75
CA GLU A 32 21.76 2.00 2.09
C GLU A 32 20.60 2.66 2.85
N LEU A 33 20.69 2.71 4.18
CA LEU A 33 19.80 3.49 5.03
C LEU A 33 19.88 4.99 4.74
N LEU A 34 21.08 5.54 4.50
CA LEU A 34 21.25 6.95 4.13
C LEU A 34 20.64 7.25 2.75
N VAL A 35 20.85 6.36 1.77
CA VAL A 35 20.22 6.49 0.44
C VAL A 35 18.70 6.42 0.55
N ARG A 36 18.16 5.52 1.40
CA ARG A 36 16.73 5.41 1.68
C ARG A 36 16.16 6.70 2.27
N LEU A 37 16.87 7.36 3.19
CA LEU A 37 16.46 8.64 3.78
C LEU A 37 16.38 9.76 2.73
N VAL A 38 17.35 9.84 1.82
CA VAL A 38 17.33 10.81 0.71
C VAL A 38 16.20 10.49 -0.27
N TYR A 39 15.93 9.21 -0.52
CA TYR A 39 14.83 8.77 -1.41
C TYR A 39 13.43 9.00 -0.82
N TRP A 40 13.29 9.08 0.51
CA TRP A 40 12.01 9.44 1.13
C TRP A 40 11.56 10.88 0.81
N ILE A 41 12.49 11.81 0.63
CA ILE A 41 12.18 13.22 0.33
C ILE A 41 11.36 13.37 -0.97
N PRO A 42 11.80 12.86 -2.14
CA PRO A 42 11.02 12.96 -3.37
C PRO A 42 9.69 12.21 -3.27
N LEU A 43 9.68 11.03 -2.62
CA LEU A 43 8.44 10.27 -2.40
C LEU A 43 7.41 11.05 -1.58
N LEU A 44 7.86 11.75 -0.52
CA LEU A 44 7.01 12.60 0.31
C LEU A 44 6.38 13.72 -0.50
N ILE A 45 7.16 14.40 -1.35
CA ILE A 45 6.67 15.48 -2.20
C ILE A 45 5.57 14.97 -3.14
N VAL A 46 5.81 13.86 -3.85
CA VAL A 46 4.80 13.29 -4.77
C VAL A 46 3.55 12.86 -4.01
N THR A 47 3.72 12.17 -2.88
CA THR A 47 2.60 11.71 -2.05
C THR A 47 1.77 12.89 -1.55
N TRP A 48 2.42 13.98 -1.15
CA TRP A 48 1.75 15.18 -0.68
C TRP A 48 0.91 15.83 -1.78
N VAL A 49 1.45 15.97 -3.00
CA VAL A 49 0.68 16.49 -4.14
C VAL A 49 -0.54 15.61 -4.45
N LEU A 50 -0.36 14.29 -4.47
CA LEU A 50 -1.46 13.36 -4.70
C LEU A 50 -2.55 13.44 -3.61
N GLN A 51 -2.15 13.64 -2.35
CA GLN A 51 -3.08 13.81 -1.24
C GLN A 51 -3.88 15.10 -1.35
N VAL A 52 -3.24 16.21 -1.76
CA VAL A 52 -3.95 17.48 -2.01
C VAL A 52 -4.98 17.31 -3.13
N LEU A 53 -4.60 16.66 -4.24
CA LEU A 53 -5.50 16.39 -5.36
C LEU A 53 -6.66 15.47 -4.96
N ALA A 54 -6.40 14.45 -4.14
CA ALA A 54 -7.41 13.55 -3.60
C ALA A 54 -8.37 14.29 -2.66
N GLY A 55 -7.85 15.17 -1.79
CA GLY A 55 -8.66 16.00 -0.90
C GLY A 55 -9.61 16.93 -1.65
N ILE A 56 -9.11 17.60 -2.69
CA ILE A 56 -9.95 18.44 -3.56
C ILE A 56 -11.01 17.58 -4.27
N SER A 57 -10.61 16.43 -4.83
CA SER A 57 -11.53 15.50 -5.50
C SER A 57 -12.63 14.99 -4.57
N TRP A 58 -12.31 14.78 -3.29
CA TRP A 58 -13.27 14.37 -2.27
C TRP A 58 -14.31 15.47 -2.00
N ILE A 59 -13.86 16.71 -1.83
CA ILE A 59 -14.75 17.87 -1.65
C ILE A 59 -15.67 18.04 -2.87
N VAL A 60 -15.11 17.98 -4.08
CA VAL A 60 -15.89 18.08 -5.32
C VAL A 60 -16.91 16.94 -5.42
N THR A 61 -16.51 15.72 -5.09
CA THR A 61 -17.41 14.56 -5.10
C THR A 61 -18.54 14.70 -4.08
N PHE A 62 -18.23 15.22 -2.88
CA PHE A 62 -19.24 15.48 -1.84
C PHE A 62 -20.33 16.43 -2.32
N PHE A 63 -19.93 17.59 -2.87
CA PHE A 63 -20.89 18.55 -3.43
C PHE A 63 -21.62 18.00 -4.65
N SER A 64 -20.93 17.23 -5.51
CA SER A 64 -21.55 16.61 -6.69
C SER A 64 -22.66 15.62 -6.31
N VAL A 65 -22.47 14.85 -5.23
CA VAL A 65 -23.47 13.91 -4.73
C VAL A 65 -24.64 14.65 -4.10
N LEU A 66 -24.40 15.73 -3.35
CA LEU A 66 -25.46 16.54 -2.75
C LEU A 66 -26.37 17.20 -3.80
N VAL A 67 -25.78 17.76 -4.86
CA VAL A 67 -26.52 18.54 -5.86
C VAL A 67 -27.14 17.63 -6.93
N LEU A 68 -26.37 16.66 -7.43
CA LEU A 68 -26.73 15.88 -8.62
C LEU A 68 -27.24 14.47 -8.31
N GLY A 69 -27.06 13.98 -7.08
CA GLY A 69 -27.35 12.59 -6.70
C GLY A 69 -26.54 11.54 -7.49
N LYS A 70 -25.54 11.97 -8.27
CA LYS A 70 -24.73 11.13 -9.15
C LYS A 70 -23.27 11.22 -8.75
N ARG A 71 -22.63 10.05 -8.65
CA ARG A 71 -21.20 9.92 -8.39
C ARG A 71 -20.42 10.01 -9.70
N PHE A 72 -19.52 10.98 -9.81
CA PHE A 72 -18.61 11.10 -10.95
C PHE A 72 -17.55 10.00 -10.91
N SER A 73 -17.47 9.19 -11.97
CA SER A 73 -16.52 8.07 -12.07
C SER A 73 -15.07 8.52 -12.13
N LEU A 74 -14.79 9.66 -12.78
CA LEU A 74 -13.44 10.22 -12.96
C LEU A 74 -12.76 10.50 -11.61
N PHE A 75 -13.43 11.21 -10.71
CA PHE A 75 -12.89 11.55 -9.39
C PHE A 75 -12.66 10.31 -8.53
N SER A 76 -13.53 9.30 -8.65
CA SER A 76 -13.32 8.04 -7.91
C SER A 76 -12.09 7.27 -8.38
N ARG A 77 -11.78 7.29 -9.69
CA ARG A 77 -10.57 6.64 -10.23
C ARG A 77 -9.31 7.39 -9.79
N LEU A 78 -9.34 8.72 -9.78
CA LEU A 78 -8.25 9.55 -9.23
C LEU A 78 -8.02 9.27 -7.75
N MET A 79 -9.09 9.13 -6.97
CA MET A 79 -9.03 8.78 -5.55
C MET A 79 -8.39 7.40 -5.32
N THR A 80 -8.81 6.39 -6.08
CA THR A 80 -8.22 5.04 -6.00
C THR A 80 -6.73 5.06 -6.32
N LEU A 81 -6.32 5.79 -7.36
CA LEU A 81 -4.92 5.90 -7.76
C LEU A 81 -4.09 6.58 -6.66
N ALA A 82 -4.58 7.68 -6.08
CA ALA A 82 -3.92 8.34 -4.96
C ALA A 82 -3.80 7.41 -3.74
N MET A 83 -4.82 6.61 -3.44
CA MET A 83 -4.86 5.72 -2.28
C MET A 83 -3.93 4.51 -2.45
N VAL A 84 -3.87 3.90 -3.64
CA VAL A 84 -2.92 2.82 -3.95
C VAL A 84 -1.48 3.32 -3.85
N TYR A 85 -1.19 4.51 -4.42
CA TYR A 85 0.14 5.11 -4.32
C TYR A 85 0.52 5.40 -2.87
N ASN A 86 -0.41 5.95 -2.09
CA ASN A 86 -0.19 6.26 -0.68
C ASN A 86 0.10 5.00 0.16
N LEU A 87 -0.58 3.89 -0.12
CA LEU A 87 -0.31 2.61 0.55
C LEU A 87 1.09 2.08 0.24
N ARG A 88 1.53 2.19 -1.03
CA ARG A 88 2.90 1.82 -1.45
C ARG A 88 3.94 2.70 -0.76
N PHE A 89 3.70 4.00 -0.66
CA PHE A 89 4.54 4.93 0.09
C PHE A 89 4.65 4.52 1.57
N TYR A 90 3.51 4.26 2.23
CA TYR A 90 3.50 3.87 3.64
C TYR A 90 4.23 2.55 3.87
N ALA A 91 4.00 1.53 3.03
CA ALA A 91 4.69 0.25 3.14
C ALA A 91 6.23 0.39 3.03
N TYR A 92 6.72 1.30 2.16
CA TYR A 92 8.14 1.58 2.05
C TYR A 92 8.68 2.40 3.24
N TYR A 93 7.91 3.40 3.68
CA TYR A 93 8.27 4.24 4.83
C TYR A 93 8.34 3.44 6.14
N SER A 94 7.42 2.51 6.35
CA SER A 94 7.37 1.64 7.52
C SER A 94 8.27 0.40 7.40
N LEU A 95 9.11 0.33 6.34
CA LEU A 95 10.06 -0.77 6.10
C LEU A 95 9.38 -2.15 5.98
N LEU A 96 8.09 -2.19 5.61
CA LEU A 96 7.38 -3.43 5.33
C LEU A 96 7.80 -4.06 3.99
N THR A 97 8.35 -3.26 3.08
CA THR A 97 8.93 -3.72 1.82
C THR A 97 10.25 -2.99 1.54
N ASP A 98 11.23 -3.73 1.03
CA ASP A 98 12.49 -3.17 0.50
C ASP A 98 12.37 -2.73 -0.96
N GLU A 99 11.26 -3.10 -1.61
CA GLU A 99 10.99 -2.72 -3.00
C GLU A 99 10.68 -1.22 -3.09
N ARG A 100 11.47 -0.50 -3.89
CA ARG A 100 11.35 0.96 -4.05
C ARG A 100 10.15 1.26 -4.95
N PRO A 101 9.13 1.98 -4.46
CA PRO A 101 8.00 2.33 -5.31
C PRO A 101 8.43 3.32 -6.40
N PRO A 102 7.83 3.23 -7.61
CA PRO A 102 8.08 4.18 -8.68
C PRO A 102 7.62 5.57 -8.25
N ILE A 103 8.40 6.60 -8.58
CA ILE A 103 8.11 8.01 -8.24
C ILE A 103 6.86 8.52 -8.96
N ILE A 104 6.52 7.93 -10.10
CA ILE A 104 5.33 8.27 -10.88
C ILE A 104 4.34 7.12 -10.70
N PRO A 105 3.09 7.39 -10.28
CA PRO A 105 2.07 6.37 -10.28
C PRO A 105 1.82 5.94 -11.73
N GLU A 106 2.15 4.69 -12.05
CA GLU A 106 1.74 4.06 -13.30
C GLU A 106 0.20 4.01 -13.31
N GLY A 107 -0.40 4.62 -14.34
CA GLY A 107 -1.85 4.67 -14.47
C GLY A 107 -2.46 3.28 -14.55
N ILE A 108 -3.56 3.06 -13.81
CA ILE A 108 -4.44 1.89 -13.94
C ILE A 108 -5.10 1.93 -15.32
#